data_AF-A0A9E3TT42-F1
#
_entry.id   AF-A0A9E3TT42-F1
#
_cell.length_a   1.000
_cell.length_b   1.000
_cell.length_c   1.000
_cell.angle_alpha   90.00
_cell.angle_beta   90.00
_cell.angle_gamma   90.00
#
_symmetry.space_group_name_H-M   'P 1'
#
loop_
_entity.id
_entity.type
_entity.pdbx_description
1 polymer ?
#
loop_
_entity_poly.entity_id
_entity_poly.type
_entity_poly.pdbx_seq_one_letter_code
_entity_poly.pdbx_strand_id
1 'polypeptide(L)'
;MALHRAAASITANELQTHVNVLADDSFEGRESGTRGGRAAGMYLLKQLEQRGLRGGGDDAGFFQAFGEGYRNVLGFLEGSDPELKRQVIVVSAHYDHVGYGTRRNSYGPFGYVHNGADDNASGTAGILETIDACLAMPTPPKRSILFAFWDGEEKGLLGSKHWVAHPTIDLANVAFMINVDMIGRMKGNQIEVFGSRTAPGLRRLVSEINFGSDLELKFNWELKANSDHHSFISHSIPALMFHTGLHDDYHRPSDDAHKLNPAGMELASRLLFGVAYEVADRSDLGSFRPEGPHETPNTQQQLEQPLAALPPRLGVRWYSDDDGPGLLLAHIERGTAAERAGLLVNDRLISFAGKVIIDQDEFRSDVLFADPKVEVIVERTGEEQPLKLLIELDGSPTRLGVAWREDAGEPGTVIVTRVVSGSPGSLAGLETGDRIYAIANEPFTAGRDIFEKLTTLPSPIELTIERGGRIESVSLNVPPPRG
;
A
#
# COMPACT_ATOMS: atom_id res chain seq x y z
N MET A 1 21.08 1.17 7.05
CA MET A 1 22.07 0.06 7.11
C MET A 1 21.71 -1.01 8.15
N ALA A 2 21.42 -0.67 9.42
CA ALA A 2 21.07 -1.68 10.43
C ALA A 2 19.78 -2.44 10.10
N LEU A 3 18.69 -1.74 9.79
CA LEU A 3 17.40 -2.34 9.40
C LEU A 3 17.55 -3.34 8.24
N HIS A 4 18.27 -2.97 7.18
CA HIS A 4 18.50 -3.87 6.04
C HIS A 4 19.32 -5.11 6.43
N ARG A 5 20.33 -5.00 7.30
CA ARG A 5 21.09 -6.15 7.78
C ARG A 5 20.25 -7.08 8.65
N ALA A 6 19.40 -6.52 9.53
CA ALA A 6 18.47 -7.29 10.33
C ALA A 6 17.42 -7.98 9.45
N ALA A 7 16.85 -7.29 8.47
CA ALA A 7 15.95 -7.92 7.50
C ALA A 7 16.65 -9.07 6.73
N ALA A 8 17.94 -8.92 6.42
CA ALA A 8 18.71 -9.97 5.75
C ALA A 8 19.00 -11.20 6.63
N SER A 9 18.78 -11.15 7.96
CA SER A 9 18.87 -12.35 8.81
C SER A 9 17.67 -13.27 8.64
N ILE A 10 16.55 -12.78 8.11
CA ILE A 10 15.37 -13.60 7.79
C ILE A 10 15.68 -14.37 6.52
N THR A 11 15.65 -15.70 6.60
CA THR A 11 15.97 -16.58 5.47
C THR A 11 14.83 -17.55 5.15
N ALA A 12 14.63 -17.83 3.86
CA ALA A 12 13.68 -18.84 3.39
C ALA A 12 13.88 -20.21 4.06
N ASN A 13 15.12 -20.57 4.41
CA ASN A 13 15.44 -21.87 5.00
C ASN A 13 15.00 -21.98 6.47
N GLU A 14 15.18 -20.94 7.27
CA GLU A 14 14.73 -20.92 8.67
C GLU A 14 13.21 -20.86 8.76
N LEU A 15 12.58 -20.02 7.92
CA LEU A 15 11.13 -20.00 7.71
C LEU A 15 10.57 -21.39 7.41
N GLN A 16 11.15 -22.08 6.41
CA GLN A 16 10.71 -23.43 6.04
C GLN A 16 10.95 -24.44 7.17
N THR A 17 12.02 -24.27 7.97
CA THR A 17 12.29 -25.14 9.12
C THR A 17 11.20 -25.03 10.18
N HIS A 18 10.74 -23.81 10.47
CA HIS A 18 9.62 -23.57 11.38
C HIS A 18 8.32 -24.18 10.85
N VAL A 19 7.99 -23.96 9.58
CA VAL A 19 6.81 -24.55 8.94
C VAL A 19 6.86 -26.07 8.99
N ASN A 20 7.99 -26.68 8.62
CA ASN A 20 8.13 -28.13 8.59
C ASN A 20 7.86 -28.78 9.96
N VAL A 21 8.17 -28.09 11.06
CA VAL A 21 7.85 -28.58 12.40
C VAL A 21 6.37 -28.39 12.71
N LEU A 22 5.85 -27.18 12.52
CA LEU A 22 4.48 -26.85 12.90
C LEU A 22 3.46 -27.66 12.08
N ALA A 23 3.71 -27.83 10.79
CA ALA A 23 2.86 -28.52 9.82
C ALA A 23 3.22 -30.00 9.62
N ASP A 24 3.89 -30.62 10.60
CA ASP A 24 4.14 -32.06 10.61
C ASP A 24 2.93 -32.83 11.14
N ASP A 25 2.66 -34.00 10.58
CA ASP A 25 1.54 -34.88 11.00
C ASP A 25 1.56 -35.19 12.51
N SER A 26 2.73 -35.18 13.16
CA SER A 26 2.86 -35.40 14.61
C SER A 26 2.22 -34.31 15.47
N PHE A 27 1.95 -33.14 14.88
CA PHE A 27 1.20 -32.03 15.49
C PHE A 27 -0.32 -32.12 15.21
N GLU A 28 -0.79 -33.18 14.53
CA GLU A 28 -2.21 -33.53 14.41
C GLU A 28 -3.10 -32.36 13.95
N GLY A 29 -2.57 -31.49 13.09
CA GLY A 29 -3.28 -30.31 12.57
C GLY A 29 -3.61 -29.25 13.61
N ARG A 30 -2.89 -29.24 14.73
CA ARG A 30 -2.84 -28.17 15.74
C ARG A 30 -4.21 -27.70 16.24
N GLU A 31 -5.21 -28.57 16.29
CA GLU A 31 -6.52 -28.15 16.77
C GLU A 31 -6.46 -27.66 18.21
N SER A 32 -7.02 -26.48 18.43
CA SER A 32 -7.18 -25.85 19.73
C SER A 32 -7.70 -26.81 20.80
N GLY A 33 -7.00 -26.89 21.94
CA GLY A 33 -7.34 -27.77 23.06
C GLY A 33 -6.96 -29.25 22.90
N THR A 34 -6.37 -29.65 21.77
CA THR A 34 -5.95 -31.05 21.52
C THR A 34 -4.49 -31.30 21.91
N ARG A 35 -4.01 -32.56 21.75
CA ARG A 35 -2.60 -32.90 21.94
C ARG A 35 -1.72 -32.14 20.94
N GLY A 36 -2.11 -32.12 19.67
CA GLY A 36 -1.45 -31.38 18.60
C GLY A 36 -1.31 -29.88 18.86
N GLY A 37 -2.42 -29.20 19.18
CA GLY A 37 -2.39 -27.78 19.53
C GLY A 37 -1.51 -27.50 20.75
N ARG A 38 -1.57 -28.36 21.78
CA ARG A 38 -0.65 -28.24 22.93
C ARG A 38 0.82 -28.41 22.53
N ALA A 39 1.15 -29.34 21.64
CA ALA A 39 2.51 -29.53 21.15
C ALA A 39 3.01 -28.28 20.41
N ALA A 40 2.19 -27.65 19.57
CA ALA A 40 2.49 -26.38 18.91
C ALA A 40 2.77 -25.26 19.92
N GLY A 41 1.92 -25.08 20.92
CA GLY A 41 2.16 -24.09 21.97
C GLY A 41 3.44 -24.34 22.77
N MET A 42 3.82 -25.59 23.01
CA MET A 42 5.10 -25.94 23.67
C MET A 42 6.31 -25.70 22.76
N TYR A 43 6.16 -25.89 21.45
CA TYR A 43 7.19 -25.55 20.49
C TYR A 43 7.46 -24.04 20.53
N LEU A 44 6.40 -23.23 20.44
CA LEU A 44 6.50 -21.77 20.49
C LEU A 44 7.11 -21.28 21.80
N LEU A 45 6.68 -21.80 22.96
CA LEU A 45 7.32 -21.51 24.24
C LEU A 45 8.84 -21.66 24.17
N LYS A 46 9.32 -22.81 23.69
CA LYS A 46 10.77 -23.08 23.56
C LYS A 46 11.45 -22.11 22.61
N GLN A 47 10.80 -21.77 21.49
CA GLN A 47 11.33 -20.80 20.53
C GLN A 47 11.49 -19.41 21.16
N LEU A 48 10.55 -18.98 21.99
CA LEU A 48 10.60 -17.68 22.69
C LEU A 48 11.63 -17.69 23.83
N GLU A 49 11.73 -18.77 24.60
CA GLU A 49 12.74 -18.93 25.66
C GLU A 49 14.17 -18.95 25.09
N GLN A 50 14.39 -19.65 23.98
CA GLN A 50 15.70 -19.70 23.30
C GLN A 50 16.17 -18.32 22.82
N ARG A 51 15.22 -17.45 22.47
CA ARG A 51 15.46 -16.05 22.07
C ARG A 51 15.56 -15.09 23.25
N GLY A 52 15.40 -15.58 24.48
CA GLY A 52 15.53 -14.78 25.70
C GLY A 52 14.42 -13.74 25.89
N LEU A 53 13.27 -13.90 25.25
CA LEU A 53 12.14 -13.00 25.45
C LEU A 53 11.58 -13.12 26.87
N ARG A 54 10.92 -12.05 27.34
CA ARG A 54 10.14 -12.11 28.58
C ARG A 54 8.77 -12.71 28.30
N GLY A 55 8.15 -13.33 29.29
CA GLY A 55 6.77 -13.79 29.16
C GLY A 55 5.79 -12.60 29.11
N GLY A 56 4.86 -12.62 28.16
CA GLY A 56 3.77 -11.64 28.01
C GLY A 56 2.39 -12.17 28.42
N GLY A 57 2.33 -13.37 28.99
CA GLY A 57 1.15 -14.08 29.46
C GLY A 57 0.84 -13.87 30.95
N ASP A 58 0.04 -14.79 31.49
CA ASP A 58 -0.38 -14.78 32.89
C ASP A 58 0.84 -14.87 33.83
N ASP A 59 0.83 -14.10 34.92
CA ASP A 59 1.89 -14.06 35.93
C ASP A 59 3.31 -13.88 35.34
N ALA A 60 3.43 -13.12 34.25
CA ALA A 60 4.67 -12.91 33.48
C ALA A 60 5.28 -14.19 32.88
N GLY A 61 4.50 -15.26 32.77
CA GLY A 61 4.80 -16.44 31.96
C GLY A 61 4.52 -16.21 30.48
N PHE A 62 4.68 -17.24 29.64
CA PHE A 62 4.41 -17.13 28.20
C PHE A 62 2.99 -17.56 27.81
N PHE A 63 2.27 -18.26 28.67
CA PHE A 63 0.91 -18.70 28.36
C PHE A 63 -0.12 -17.77 28.97
N GLN A 64 -1.19 -17.53 28.22
CA GLN A 64 -2.46 -17.05 28.79
C GLN A 64 -3.50 -18.15 28.57
N ALA A 65 -3.97 -18.78 29.65
CA ALA A 65 -4.91 -19.90 29.57
C ALA A 65 -6.36 -19.41 29.57
N PHE A 66 -7.22 -20.05 28.77
CA PHE A 66 -8.64 -19.69 28.72
C PHE A 66 -9.53 -20.86 28.28
N GLY A 67 -10.82 -20.74 28.61
CA GLY A 67 -11.84 -21.74 28.27
C GLY A 67 -11.46 -23.15 28.74
N GLU A 68 -11.86 -24.16 27.96
CA GLU A 68 -11.59 -25.57 28.24
C GLU A 68 -10.32 -26.05 27.53
N GLY A 69 -9.17 -25.53 27.99
CA GLY A 69 -7.85 -26.03 27.58
C GLY A 69 -7.19 -25.29 26.42
N TYR A 70 -7.66 -24.08 26.09
CA TYR A 70 -7.03 -23.19 25.12
C TYR A 70 -5.96 -22.33 25.78
N ARG A 71 -4.96 -21.91 25.00
CA ARG A 71 -3.90 -21.03 25.49
C ARG A 71 -3.24 -20.20 24.41
N ASN A 72 -3.23 -18.88 24.59
CA ASN A 72 -2.38 -18.01 23.79
C ASN A 72 -0.91 -18.18 24.22
N VAL A 73 0.04 -17.97 23.30
CA VAL A 73 1.48 -17.91 23.61
C VAL A 73 1.99 -16.50 23.33
N LEU A 74 2.59 -15.87 24.33
CA LEU A 74 2.86 -14.43 24.35
C LEU A 74 4.31 -14.16 24.78
N GLY A 75 5.10 -13.60 23.88
CA GLY A 75 6.49 -13.17 24.13
C GLY A 75 6.61 -11.65 24.12
N PHE A 76 7.40 -11.09 25.04
CA PHE A 76 7.52 -9.65 25.24
C PHE A 76 8.96 -9.18 25.05
N LEU A 77 9.13 -8.21 24.15
CA LEU A 77 10.37 -7.47 23.92
C LEU A 77 10.20 -6.04 24.45
N GLU A 78 10.98 -5.69 25.48
CA GLU A 78 10.91 -4.35 26.09
C GLU A 78 11.52 -3.29 25.18
N GLY A 79 10.80 -2.18 25.02
CA GLY A 79 11.25 -1.02 24.24
C GLY A 79 12.38 -0.25 24.92
N SER A 80 13.16 0.46 24.11
CA SER A 80 14.34 1.19 24.56
C SER A 80 14.05 2.58 25.15
N ASP A 81 12.91 3.19 24.82
CA ASP A 81 12.59 4.55 25.22
C ASP A 81 11.92 4.59 26.62
N PRO A 82 12.37 5.44 27.56
CA PRO A 82 11.83 5.48 28.93
C PRO A 82 10.33 5.78 29.05
N GLU A 83 9.75 6.47 28.07
CA GLU A 83 8.34 6.85 28.04
C GLU A 83 7.54 5.96 27.10
N LEU A 84 8.01 5.82 25.85
CA LEU A 84 7.30 5.09 24.81
C LEU A 84 7.30 3.58 25.03
N LYS A 85 8.24 3.00 25.80
CA LYS A 85 8.21 1.56 26.11
C LYS A 85 6.96 1.09 26.85
N ARG A 86 6.19 2.02 27.46
CA ARG A 86 4.88 1.72 28.06
C ARG A 86 3.80 1.47 27.02
N GLN A 87 3.96 2.02 25.82
CA GLN A 87 3.11 1.71 24.67
C GLN A 87 3.59 0.42 24.02
N VAL A 88 2.64 -0.39 23.56
CA VAL A 88 2.89 -1.74 23.05
C VAL A 88 2.35 -1.91 21.65
N ILE A 89 3.20 -2.45 20.77
CA ILE A 89 2.81 -2.93 19.45
C ILE A 89 2.57 -4.44 19.56
N VAL A 90 1.41 -4.91 19.12
CA VAL A 90 1.10 -6.35 19.05
C VAL A 90 1.45 -6.85 17.66
N VAL A 91 2.31 -7.86 17.55
CA VAL A 91 2.60 -8.55 16.28
C VAL A 91 2.14 -9.99 16.43
N SER A 92 1.21 -10.44 15.58
CA SER A 92 0.52 -11.70 15.82
C SER A 92 0.18 -12.54 14.60
N ALA A 93 0.03 -13.83 14.87
CA ALA A 93 -0.50 -14.86 13.98
C ALA A 93 -1.24 -15.86 14.86
N HIS A 94 -2.21 -16.59 14.34
CA HIS A 94 -2.71 -17.77 15.05
C HIS A 94 -1.83 -18.97 14.76
N TYR A 95 -1.71 -19.86 15.73
CA TYR A 95 -0.90 -21.07 15.60
C TYR A 95 -1.75 -22.34 15.52
N ASP A 96 -3.03 -22.26 15.87
CA ASP A 96 -3.96 -23.38 15.75
C ASP A 96 -4.34 -23.64 14.29
N HIS A 97 -4.89 -24.82 14.04
CA HIS A 97 -5.55 -25.14 12.78
C HIS A 97 -6.71 -26.13 13.01
N VAL A 98 -7.28 -26.70 11.96
CA VAL A 98 -8.56 -27.47 12.03
C VAL A 98 -8.42 -28.96 12.42
N GLY A 99 -7.23 -29.42 12.78
CA GLY A 99 -7.00 -30.79 13.27
C GLY A 99 -7.24 -31.86 12.21
N TYR A 100 -8.17 -32.78 12.49
CA TYR A 100 -8.59 -33.80 11.52
C TYR A 100 -9.68 -33.31 10.56
N GLY A 101 -10.10 -32.04 10.70
CA GLY A 101 -11.22 -31.46 9.97
C GLY A 101 -12.56 -32.07 10.34
N THR A 102 -13.62 -31.31 10.07
CA THR A 102 -15.01 -31.71 10.27
C THR A 102 -15.82 -31.33 9.04
N ARG A 103 -17.09 -31.73 9.00
CA ARG A 103 -18.02 -31.28 7.94
C ARG A 103 -18.22 -29.76 7.88
N ARG A 104 -17.81 -29.02 8.91
CA ARG A 104 -18.02 -27.56 9.00
C ARG A 104 -16.80 -26.74 8.59
N ASN A 105 -15.60 -27.28 8.76
CA ASN A 105 -14.33 -26.55 8.62
C ASN A 105 -13.31 -27.28 7.74
N SER A 106 -13.68 -28.38 7.09
CA SER A 106 -12.86 -28.99 6.04
C SER A 106 -13.49 -28.71 4.69
N TYR A 107 -12.67 -28.19 3.76
CA TYR A 107 -13.05 -28.09 2.35
C TYR A 107 -12.64 -29.32 1.54
N GLY A 108 -11.91 -30.26 2.15
CA GLY A 108 -11.49 -31.55 1.60
C GLY A 108 -12.14 -32.74 2.30
N PRO A 109 -11.52 -33.93 2.25
CA PRO A 109 -11.93 -35.04 3.07
C PRO A 109 -11.60 -34.78 4.56
N PHE A 110 -12.55 -35.07 5.45
CA PHE A 110 -12.36 -35.01 6.90
C PHE A 110 -11.94 -36.38 7.47
N GLY A 111 -11.29 -36.38 8.64
CA GLY A 111 -10.68 -37.56 9.25
C GLY A 111 -9.19 -37.76 8.91
N TYR A 112 -8.62 -36.84 8.14
CA TYR A 112 -7.19 -36.78 7.82
C TYR A 112 -6.57 -35.56 8.49
N VAL A 113 -5.28 -35.61 8.80
CA VAL A 113 -4.58 -34.46 9.39
C VAL A 113 -4.61 -33.29 8.40
N HIS A 114 -5.03 -32.12 8.87
CA HIS A 114 -4.95 -30.85 8.15
C HIS A 114 -3.72 -30.14 8.67
N ASN A 115 -2.63 -30.18 7.90
CA ASN A 115 -1.34 -29.70 8.39
C ASN A 115 -1.28 -28.17 8.49
N GLY A 116 -2.09 -27.41 7.75
CA GLY A 116 -2.15 -25.96 7.89
C GLY A 116 -0.79 -25.30 7.67
N ALA A 117 -0.10 -25.71 6.62
CA ALA A 117 1.24 -25.21 6.33
C ALA A 117 1.21 -23.73 5.97
N ASP A 118 0.30 -23.31 5.09
CA ASP A 118 0.09 -21.90 4.86
C ASP A 118 -0.75 -21.28 5.96
N ASP A 119 -1.79 -21.99 6.41
CA ASP A 119 -2.80 -21.55 7.37
C ASP A 119 -2.67 -22.25 8.75
N ASN A 120 -1.98 -21.68 9.74
CA ASN A 120 -1.16 -20.49 9.67
C ASN A 120 0.25 -20.72 10.24
N ALA A 121 0.82 -21.89 9.91
CA ALA A 121 2.23 -22.16 10.23
C ALA A 121 3.17 -21.16 9.53
N SER A 122 2.80 -20.67 8.33
CA SER A 122 3.58 -19.68 7.59
C SER A 122 3.69 -18.33 8.30
N GLY A 123 2.57 -17.78 8.81
CA GLY A 123 2.55 -16.53 9.57
C GLY A 123 3.24 -16.68 10.92
N THR A 124 3.01 -17.81 11.60
CA THR A 124 3.72 -18.16 12.83
C THR A 124 5.24 -18.19 12.63
N ALA A 125 5.73 -18.81 11.55
CA ALA A 125 7.14 -18.81 11.19
C ALA A 125 7.67 -17.40 10.89
N GLY A 126 6.90 -16.58 10.15
CA GLY A 126 7.29 -15.19 9.86
C GLY A 126 7.48 -14.33 11.10
N ILE A 127 6.69 -14.56 12.15
CA ILE A 127 6.85 -13.85 13.43
C ILE A 127 8.10 -14.31 14.18
N LEU A 128 8.38 -15.62 14.21
CA LEU A 128 9.60 -16.13 14.85
C LEU A 128 10.86 -15.51 14.24
N GLU A 129 10.92 -15.40 12.91
CA GLU A 129 12.03 -14.74 12.22
C GLU A 129 12.04 -13.22 12.42
N THR A 130 10.87 -12.60 12.53
CA THR A 130 10.76 -11.17 12.89
C THR A 130 11.34 -10.89 14.27
N ILE A 131 11.18 -11.82 15.23
CA ILE A 131 11.81 -11.70 16.55
C ILE A 131 13.34 -11.70 16.39
N ASP A 132 13.90 -12.62 15.62
CA ASP A 132 15.36 -12.70 15.41
C ASP A 132 15.92 -11.43 14.75
N ALA A 133 15.21 -10.91 13.74
CA ALA A 133 15.57 -9.64 13.11
C ALA A 133 15.50 -8.45 14.09
N CYS A 134 14.47 -8.39 14.96
CA CYS A 134 14.38 -7.39 16.02
C CYS A 134 15.55 -7.50 17.02
N LEU A 135 15.94 -8.72 17.40
CA LEU A 135 17.07 -8.96 18.31
C LEU A 135 18.44 -8.68 17.66
N ALA A 136 18.53 -8.76 16.33
CA ALA A 136 19.71 -8.39 15.55
C ALA A 136 19.90 -6.87 15.41
N MET A 137 18.90 -6.06 15.80
CA MET A 137 19.02 -4.60 15.79
C MET A 137 19.96 -4.12 16.93
N PRO A 138 20.78 -3.08 16.70
CA PRO A 138 21.71 -2.58 17.72
C PRO A 138 21.02 -2.08 18.99
N THR A 139 19.78 -1.60 18.84
CA THR A 139 18.94 -1.12 19.92
C THR A 139 17.53 -1.67 19.67
N PRO A 140 16.81 -2.11 20.72
CA PRO A 140 15.38 -2.38 20.61
C PRO A 140 14.61 -1.14 20.13
N PRO A 141 13.43 -1.30 19.48
CA PRO A 141 12.60 -0.16 19.10
C PRO A 141 12.16 0.64 20.33
N LYS A 142 11.72 1.89 20.13
CA LYS A 142 11.29 2.75 21.25
C LYS A 142 10.14 2.16 22.08
N ARG A 143 9.08 1.67 21.41
CA ARG A 143 7.94 0.99 22.04
C ARG A 143 8.25 -0.48 22.29
N SER A 144 7.57 -1.06 23.26
CA SER A 144 7.67 -2.51 23.49
C SER A 144 6.86 -3.26 22.43
N ILE A 145 7.24 -4.50 22.15
CA ILE A 145 6.51 -5.38 21.23
C ILE A 145 6.02 -6.61 22.00
N LEU A 146 4.72 -6.91 21.87
CA LEU A 146 4.13 -8.18 22.26
C LEU A 146 3.99 -9.06 21.02
N PHE A 147 4.77 -10.12 20.94
CA PHE A 147 4.62 -11.17 19.95
C PHE A 147 3.57 -12.16 20.44
N ALA A 148 2.44 -12.22 19.75
CA ALA A 148 1.29 -13.00 20.17
C ALA A 148 0.94 -14.10 19.19
N PHE A 149 0.88 -15.33 19.69
CA PHE A 149 0.44 -16.49 18.94
C PHE A 149 -0.93 -16.92 19.47
N TRP A 150 -1.97 -16.66 18.70
CA TRP A 150 -3.36 -16.89 19.10
C TRP A 150 -3.76 -18.36 18.95
N ASP A 151 -4.56 -18.84 19.90
CA ASP A 151 -5.21 -20.16 19.85
C ASP A 151 -6.70 -19.98 19.55
N GLY A 152 -7.33 -20.92 18.87
CA GLY A 152 -8.76 -20.89 18.57
C GLY A 152 -9.21 -19.85 17.57
N GLU A 153 -8.35 -19.40 16.66
CA GLU A 153 -8.75 -18.54 15.53
C GLU A 153 -9.82 -19.25 14.70
N GLU A 154 -9.55 -20.50 14.35
CA GLU A 154 -10.39 -21.37 13.51
C GLU A 154 -11.74 -21.73 14.17
N LYS A 155 -11.86 -21.43 15.46
CA LYS A 155 -13.07 -21.60 16.27
C LYS A 155 -13.81 -20.28 16.51
N GLY A 156 -13.46 -19.23 15.75
CA GLY A 156 -14.10 -17.93 15.76
C GLY A 156 -13.32 -16.87 16.54
N LEU A 157 -12.01 -16.77 16.32
CA LEU A 157 -11.11 -15.78 16.92
C LEU A 157 -11.05 -15.86 18.45
N LEU A 158 -11.15 -17.07 19.01
CA LEU A 158 -11.33 -17.24 20.47
C LEU A 158 -10.17 -16.65 21.27
N GLY A 159 -8.93 -16.87 20.84
CA GLY A 159 -7.73 -16.40 21.53
C GLY A 159 -7.57 -14.89 21.53
N SER A 160 -7.67 -14.25 20.36
CA SER A 160 -7.56 -12.80 20.26
C SER A 160 -8.73 -12.09 20.94
N LYS A 161 -9.97 -12.61 20.82
CA LYS A 161 -11.13 -12.08 21.57
C LYS A 161 -10.96 -12.23 23.07
N HIS A 162 -10.42 -13.37 23.53
CA HIS A 162 -10.16 -13.57 24.94
C HIS A 162 -9.12 -12.59 25.45
N TRP A 163 -8.00 -12.42 24.74
CA TRP A 163 -6.94 -11.50 25.14
C TRP A 163 -7.46 -10.07 25.22
N VAL A 164 -8.19 -9.59 24.21
CA VAL A 164 -8.74 -8.23 24.26
C VAL A 164 -9.76 -8.06 25.41
N ALA A 165 -10.54 -9.08 25.75
CA ALA A 165 -11.46 -9.03 26.88
C ALA A 165 -10.76 -9.13 28.26
N HIS A 166 -9.61 -9.81 28.33
CA HIS A 166 -8.84 -10.06 29.55
C HIS A 166 -7.35 -9.82 29.27
N PRO A 167 -6.95 -8.58 29.01
CA PRO A 167 -5.64 -8.32 28.45
C PRO A 167 -4.55 -8.44 29.52
N THR A 168 -3.43 -9.05 29.14
CA THR A 168 -2.22 -9.10 29.99
C THR A 168 -1.46 -7.77 30.01
N ILE A 169 -1.79 -6.89 29.07
CA ILE A 169 -1.30 -5.51 28.95
C ILE A 169 -2.52 -4.61 28.78
N ASP A 170 -2.72 -3.63 29.65
CA ASP A 170 -3.85 -2.69 29.56
C ASP A 170 -4.05 -2.20 28.12
N LEU A 171 -5.27 -2.37 27.57
CA LEU A 171 -5.58 -1.99 26.19
C LEU A 171 -5.30 -0.51 25.91
N ALA A 172 -5.40 0.36 26.92
CA ALA A 172 -5.04 1.78 26.76
C ALA A 172 -3.57 1.99 26.39
N ASN A 173 -2.71 1.00 26.64
CA ASN A 173 -1.30 1.01 26.27
C ASN A 173 -1.03 0.30 24.93
N VAL A 174 -2.01 -0.38 24.33
CA VAL A 174 -1.84 -1.02 23.03
C VAL A 174 -2.00 0.02 21.94
N ALA A 175 -0.89 0.40 21.30
CA ALA A 175 -0.86 1.49 20.33
C ALA A 175 -1.17 1.03 18.90
N PHE A 176 -0.87 -0.23 18.57
CA PHE A 176 -1.04 -0.76 17.22
C PHE A 176 -1.02 -2.29 17.22
N MET A 177 -1.62 -2.90 16.20
CA MET A 177 -1.58 -4.34 15.98
C MET A 177 -1.19 -4.69 14.52
N ILE A 178 -0.35 -5.68 14.34
CA ILE A 178 0.01 -6.24 13.03
C ILE A 178 -0.34 -7.73 13.06
N ASN A 179 -1.25 -8.14 12.19
CA ASN A 179 -1.61 -9.54 11.99
C ASN A 179 -0.92 -10.12 10.77
N VAL A 180 -0.60 -11.41 10.83
CA VAL A 180 -0.04 -12.15 9.72
C VAL A 180 -0.77 -13.46 9.62
N ASP A 181 -1.36 -13.71 8.46
CA ASP A 181 -2.20 -14.86 8.24
C ASP A 181 -2.08 -15.31 6.79
N MET A 182 -1.51 -16.50 6.59
CA MET A 182 -1.17 -17.08 5.29
C MET A 182 -0.22 -16.22 4.44
N ILE A 183 1.09 -16.35 4.67
CA ILE A 183 2.15 -15.69 3.90
C ILE A 183 3.03 -16.67 3.09
N GLY A 184 2.64 -17.93 3.06
CA GLY A 184 3.33 -19.06 2.45
C GLY A 184 3.03 -19.31 0.97
N ARG A 185 1.96 -18.74 0.40
CA ARG A 185 1.49 -19.09 -0.96
C ARG A 185 1.50 -17.92 -1.93
N MET A 186 2.43 -16.97 -1.74
CA MET A 186 2.65 -15.82 -2.60
C MET A 186 2.73 -16.17 -4.08
N LYS A 187 1.95 -15.44 -4.89
CA LYS A 187 1.91 -15.53 -6.37
C LYS A 187 2.18 -14.15 -6.95
N GLY A 188 3.01 -14.08 -8.00
CA GLY A 188 3.29 -12.83 -8.71
C GLY A 188 3.98 -11.75 -7.87
N ASN A 189 4.76 -12.13 -6.85
CA ASN A 189 5.38 -11.22 -5.88
C ASN A 189 4.38 -10.26 -5.21
N GLN A 190 3.15 -10.71 -5.02
CA GLN A 190 2.08 -9.87 -4.55
C GLN A 190 1.69 -10.21 -3.11
N ILE A 191 1.47 -9.18 -2.31
CA ILE A 191 1.00 -9.29 -0.93
C ILE A 191 -0.16 -8.35 -0.71
N GLU A 192 -1.22 -8.85 -0.08
CA GLU A 192 -2.37 -8.06 0.31
C GLU A 192 -2.11 -7.42 1.68
N VAL A 193 -2.42 -6.12 1.76
CA VAL A 193 -2.26 -5.29 2.96
C VAL A 193 -3.63 -4.74 3.34
N PHE A 194 -4.22 -5.30 4.39
CA PHE A 194 -5.49 -4.85 4.95
C PHE A 194 -5.24 -3.84 6.06
N GLY A 195 -6.24 -2.99 6.32
CA GLY A 195 -6.21 -2.09 7.48
C GLY A 195 -5.31 -0.86 7.32
N SER A 196 -4.77 -0.61 6.12
CA SER A 196 -3.92 0.57 5.81
C SER A 196 -4.61 1.93 5.98
N ARG A 197 -5.91 1.93 6.31
CA ARG A 197 -6.71 3.13 6.56
C ARG A 197 -7.18 3.25 8.02
N THR A 198 -6.76 2.33 8.90
CA THR A 198 -7.13 2.33 10.33
C THR A 198 -6.39 3.38 11.16
N ALA A 199 -5.25 3.88 10.66
CA ALA A 199 -4.58 5.09 11.13
C ALA A 199 -4.05 5.89 9.94
N PRO A 200 -3.80 7.20 10.10
CA PRO A 200 -3.28 8.04 9.01
C PRO A 200 -1.86 7.63 8.59
N GLY A 201 -1.60 7.56 7.27
CA GLY A 201 -0.24 7.43 6.74
C GLY A 201 0.32 6.00 6.69
N LEU A 202 -0.50 4.97 6.95
CA LEU A 202 -0.02 3.58 6.96
C LEU A 202 0.32 3.08 5.57
N ARG A 203 -0.42 3.48 4.52
CA ARG A 203 -0.08 3.08 3.14
C ARG A 203 1.31 3.59 2.76
N ARG A 204 1.59 4.86 3.08
CA ARG A 204 2.91 5.45 2.88
C ARG A 204 3.99 4.72 3.66
N LEU A 205 3.77 4.48 4.95
CA LEU A 205 4.74 3.76 5.80
C LEU A 205 5.11 2.40 5.20
N VAL A 206 4.11 1.59 4.83
CA VAL A 206 4.37 0.24 4.28
C VAL A 206 5.08 0.34 2.91
N SER A 207 4.71 1.31 2.07
CA SER A 207 5.36 1.53 0.77
C SER A 207 6.81 1.99 0.91
N GLU A 208 7.12 2.85 1.88
CA GLU A 208 8.48 3.31 2.17
C GLU A 208 9.37 2.16 2.68
N ILE A 209 8.84 1.27 3.52
CA ILE A 209 9.56 0.06 3.95
C ILE A 209 9.77 -0.91 2.79
N ASN A 210 8.82 -1.00 1.87
CA ASN A 210 8.91 -1.80 0.66
C ASN A 210 9.91 -1.24 -0.37
N PHE A 211 10.53 -0.08 -0.13
CA PHE A 211 11.43 0.54 -1.08
C PHE A 211 12.64 -0.36 -1.40
N GLY A 212 12.86 -0.62 -2.68
CA GLY A 212 13.93 -1.51 -3.16
C GLY A 212 13.56 -3.01 -3.15
N SER A 213 12.33 -3.35 -2.83
CA SER A 213 11.76 -4.69 -2.96
C SER A 213 11.00 -4.84 -4.28
N ASP A 214 10.93 -6.08 -4.80
CA ASP A 214 10.11 -6.43 -5.96
C ASP A 214 8.65 -6.73 -5.60
N LEU A 215 8.26 -6.61 -4.33
CA LEU A 215 6.87 -6.84 -3.91
C LEU A 215 5.92 -5.80 -4.51
N GLU A 216 4.79 -6.29 -5.03
CA GLU A 216 3.61 -5.50 -5.35
C GLU A 216 2.68 -5.50 -4.12
N LEU A 217 2.36 -4.31 -3.59
CA LEU A 217 1.47 -4.20 -2.44
C LEU A 217 0.04 -3.93 -2.92
N LYS A 218 -0.85 -4.87 -2.63
CA LYS A 218 -2.29 -4.72 -2.83
C LYS A 218 -2.96 -4.24 -1.55
N PHE A 219 -3.13 -2.93 -1.45
CA PHE A 219 -3.86 -2.35 -0.33
C PHE A 219 -5.37 -2.59 -0.50
N ASN A 220 -5.92 -3.44 0.37
CA ASN A 220 -7.34 -3.77 0.35
C ASN A 220 -8.13 -2.71 1.12
N TRP A 221 -9.21 -2.21 0.50
CA TRP A 221 -10.10 -1.23 1.10
C TRP A 221 -11.26 -1.86 1.86
N GLU A 222 -11.48 -3.16 1.77
CA GLU A 222 -12.49 -3.87 2.54
C GLU A 222 -11.84 -4.58 3.72
N LEU A 223 -12.28 -4.25 4.95
CA LEU A 223 -11.77 -4.84 6.18
C LEU A 223 -12.78 -5.85 6.72
N LYS A 224 -12.51 -7.15 6.53
CA LYS A 224 -13.41 -8.24 6.91
C LYS A 224 -13.12 -8.74 8.31
N ALA A 225 -14.15 -9.27 8.98
CA ALA A 225 -14.03 -9.92 10.28
C ALA A 225 -13.55 -11.38 10.14
N ASN A 226 -12.46 -11.60 9.39
CA ASN A 226 -12.03 -12.93 8.94
C ASN A 226 -10.66 -13.39 9.49
N SER A 227 -10.07 -12.64 10.43
CA SER A 227 -8.86 -13.04 11.16
C SER A 227 -8.69 -12.13 12.40
N ASP A 228 -7.66 -12.37 13.20
CA ASP A 228 -7.49 -11.81 14.55
C ASP A 228 -7.36 -10.28 14.62
N HIS A 229 -6.97 -9.61 13.51
CA HIS A 229 -6.93 -8.15 13.43
C HIS A 229 -8.28 -7.49 13.81
N HIS A 230 -9.39 -8.17 13.52
CA HIS A 230 -10.73 -7.66 13.78
C HIS A 230 -11.01 -7.49 15.29
N SER A 231 -10.44 -8.35 16.14
CA SER A 231 -10.58 -8.26 17.60
C SER A 231 -10.06 -6.91 18.13
N PHE A 232 -8.99 -6.38 17.53
CA PHE A 232 -8.38 -5.11 17.91
C PHE A 232 -9.10 -3.90 17.30
N ILE A 233 -9.48 -3.97 16.02
CA ILE A 233 -10.23 -2.90 15.35
C ILE A 233 -11.57 -2.63 16.05
N SER A 234 -12.26 -3.69 16.51
CA SER A 234 -13.51 -3.55 17.28
C SER A 234 -13.36 -2.79 18.61
N HIS A 235 -12.12 -2.61 19.08
CA HIS A 235 -11.75 -1.86 20.29
C HIS A 235 -11.01 -0.56 19.95
N SER A 236 -11.15 -0.06 18.71
CA SER A 236 -10.51 1.19 18.24
C SER A 236 -8.98 1.18 18.31
N ILE A 237 -8.36 0.00 18.18
CA ILE A 237 -6.90 -0.14 18.04
C ILE A 237 -6.59 -0.23 16.55
N PRO A 238 -5.70 0.62 16.01
CA PRO A 238 -5.30 0.54 14.60
C PRO A 238 -4.59 -0.79 14.31
N ALA A 239 -4.86 -1.35 13.14
CA ALA A 239 -4.31 -2.64 12.75
C ALA A 239 -3.96 -2.75 11.27
N LEU A 240 -2.90 -3.49 10.97
CA LEU A 240 -2.58 -4.00 9.65
C LEU A 240 -2.73 -5.53 9.62
N MET A 241 -3.07 -6.08 8.46
CA MET A 241 -2.94 -7.52 8.22
C MET A 241 -2.23 -7.77 6.90
N PHE A 242 -1.28 -8.70 6.92
CA PHE A 242 -0.55 -9.20 5.75
C PHE A 242 -1.03 -10.59 5.36
N HIS A 243 -1.33 -10.79 4.08
CA HIS A 243 -1.90 -12.02 3.54
C HIS A 243 -1.46 -12.23 2.09
N THR A 244 -1.27 -13.48 1.65
CA THR A 244 -0.84 -13.80 0.27
C THR A 244 -1.96 -14.33 -0.64
N GLY A 245 -3.20 -14.28 -0.16
CA GLY A 245 -4.40 -14.70 -0.87
C GLY A 245 -4.75 -16.16 -0.62
N LEU A 246 -6.02 -16.50 -0.87
CA LEU A 246 -6.50 -17.87 -0.75
C LEU A 246 -5.95 -18.78 -1.86
N HIS A 247 -5.98 -20.09 -1.60
CA HIS A 247 -5.57 -21.12 -2.53
C HIS A 247 -6.44 -22.38 -2.39
N ASP A 248 -6.39 -23.26 -3.39
CA ASP A 248 -7.27 -24.43 -3.47
C ASP A 248 -7.08 -25.44 -2.32
N ASP A 249 -5.91 -25.42 -1.67
CA ASP A 249 -5.58 -26.27 -0.52
C ASP A 249 -6.06 -25.75 0.84
N TYR A 250 -6.61 -24.53 0.92
CA TYR A 250 -7.08 -23.93 2.17
C TYR A 250 -8.10 -24.83 2.89
N HIS A 251 -7.90 -25.06 4.19
CA HIS A 251 -8.73 -25.97 5.02
C HIS A 251 -8.86 -27.38 4.42
N ARG A 252 -7.80 -27.89 3.78
CA ARG A 252 -7.72 -29.28 3.30
C ARG A 252 -6.52 -30.00 3.91
N PRO A 253 -6.54 -31.34 3.96
CA PRO A 253 -5.36 -32.13 4.32
C PRO A 253 -4.13 -31.86 3.45
N SER A 254 -4.33 -31.26 2.27
CA SER A 254 -3.30 -30.99 1.29
C SER A 254 -2.61 -29.63 1.44
N ASP A 255 -2.94 -28.84 2.48
CA ASP A 255 -2.18 -27.65 2.86
C ASP A 255 -0.87 -28.06 3.56
N ASP A 256 0.10 -28.49 2.75
CA ASP A 256 1.35 -29.10 3.18
C ASP A 256 2.59 -28.24 2.90
N ALA A 257 3.59 -28.39 3.75
CA ALA A 257 4.81 -27.57 3.76
C ALA A 257 5.57 -27.54 2.42
N HIS A 258 5.57 -28.64 1.65
CA HIS A 258 6.25 -28.73 0.35
C HIS A 258 5.60 -27.89 -0.76
N LYS A 259 4.39 -27.37 -0.53
CA LYS A 259 3.68 -26.50 -1.47
C LYS A 259 3.94 -25.01 -1.23
N LEU A 260 4.57 -24.65 -0.12
CA LEU A 260 4.83 -23.24 0.16
C LEU A 260 5.81 -22.66 -0.87
N ASN A 261 5.84 -21.34 -0.92
CA ASN A 261 6.79 -20.53 -1.66
C ASN A 261 7.76 -19.89 -0.65
N PRO A 262 8.92 -20.52 -0.36
CA PRO A 262 9.83 -20.04 0.67
C PRO A 262 10.41 -18.66 0.36
N ALA A 263 10.67 -18.37 -0.92
CA ALA A 263 11.17 -17.06 -1.34
C ALA A 263 10.12 -15.96 -1.12
N GLY A 264 8.83 -16.28 -1.38
CA GLY A 264 7.72 -15.38 -1.08
C GLY A 264 7.56 -15.12 0.42
N MET A 265 7.68 -16.16 1.25
CA MET A 265 7.67 -16.01 2.71
C MET A 265 8.81 -15.12 3.21
N GLU A 266 10.01 -15.25 2.65
CA GLU A 266 11.17 -14.43 2.99
C GLU A 266 10.89 -12.94 2.70
N LEU A 267 10.36 -12.64 1.51
CA LEU A 267 9.97 -11.27 1.15
C LEU A 267 8.88 -10.72 2.08
N ALA A 268 7.82 -11.49 2.34
CA ALA A 268 6.73 -11.10 3.22
C ALA A 268 7.21 -10.85 4.67
N SER A 269 8.06 -11.73 5.20
CA SER A 269 8.57 -11.64 6.57
C SER A 269 9.56 -10.48 6.73
N ARG A 270 10.32 -10.13 5.70
CA ARG A 270 11.16 -8.92 5.68
C ARG A 270 10.34 -7.64 5.71
N LEU A 271 9.25 -7.59 4.93
CA LEU A 271 8.31 -6.47 4.98
C LEU A 271 7.67 -6.36 6.37
N LEU A 272 7.19 -7.48 6.92
CA LEU A 272 6.62 -7.56 8.27
C LEU A 272 7.58 -7.00 9.33
N PHE A 273 8.84 -7.47 9.34
CA PHE A 273 9.85 -6.97 10.27
C PHE A 273 10.07 -5.46 10.11
N GLY A 274 10.26 -4.98 8.88
CA GLY A 274 10.50 -3.56 8.62
C GLY A 274 9.34 -2.69 9.11
N VAL A 275 8.10 -3.11 8.85
CA VAL A 275 6.90 -2.41 9.31
C VAL A 275 6.76 -2.48 10.83
N ALA A 276 6.94 -3.66 11.44
CA ALA A 276 6.83 -3.82 12.89
C ALA A 276 7.86 -2.97 13.65
N TYR A 277 9.11 -2.95 13.17
CA TYR A 277 10.16 -2.15 13.78
C TYR A 277 9.90 -0.64 13.59
N GLU A 278 9.56 -0.19 12.38
CA GLU A 278 9.31 1.23 12.09
C GLU A 278 8.10 1.77 12.88
N VAL A 279 7.01 1.00 12.96
CA VAL A 279 5.85 1.33 13.80
C VAL A 279 6.27 1.41 15.28
N ALA A 280 7.06 0.46 15.77
CA ALA A 280 7.51 0.50 17.16
C ALA A 280 8.51 1.65 17.45
N ASP A 281 9.28 2.12 16.45
CA ASP A 281 10.35 3.11 16.63
C ASP A 281 9.95 4.57 16.35
N ARG A 282 8.86 4.80 15.61
CA ARG A 282 8.37 6.14 15.27
C ARG A 282 7.95 6.93 16.50
N SER A 283 8.13 8.26 16.52
CA SER A 283 7.66 9.09 17.64
C SER A 283 6.14 9.18 17.73
N ASP A 284 5.45 9.27 16.58
CA ASP A 284 4.00 9.42 16.48
C ASP A 284 3.41 8.40 15.50
N LEU A 285 2.42 7.62 15.94
CA LEU A 285 1.73 6.61 15.13
C LEU A 285 0.43 7.13 14.51
N GLY A 286 0.02 8.35 14.84
CA GLY A 286 -1.34 8.81 14.61
C GLY A 286 -2.33 8.12 15.56
N SER A 287 -3.60 8.49 15.40
CA SER A 287 -4.71 7.91 16.15
C SER A 287 -5.56 7.01 15.27
N PHE A 288 -6.32 6.11 15.88
CA PHE A 288 -7.32 5.31 15.17
C PHE A 288 -8.28 6.21 14.39
N ARG A 289 -8.54 5.84 13.13
CA ARG A 289 -9.52 6.48 12.25
C ARG A 289 -10.83 5.69 12.31
N PRO A 290 -11.90 6.21 12.95
CA PRO A 290 -13.19 5.53 13.03
C PRO A 290 -13.82 5.27 11.65
N GLU A 291 -13.50 6.10 10.65
CA GLU A 291 -13.99 5.93 9.28
C GLU A 291 -13.29 4.78 8.57
N GLY A 292 -12.02 4.53 8.88
CA GLY A 292 -11.15 3.58 8.17
C GLY A 292 -11.76 2.19 7.98
N PRO A 293 -12.25 1.52 9.04
CA PRO A 293 -12.91 0.21 8.93
C PRO A 293 -14.20 0.18 8.10
N HIS A 294 -14.80 1.34 7.81
CA HIS A 294 -16.04 1.48 7.04
C HIS A 294 -15.80 1.93 5.60
N GLU A 295 -14.56 2.27 5.24
CA GLU A 295 -14.21 2.53 3.85
C GLU A 295 -14.26 1.21 3.04
N THR A 296 -14.52 1.31 1.74
CA THR A 296 -14.77 0.15 0.87
C THR A 296 -14.14 0.37 -0.51
N PRO A 297 -14.10 -0.65 -1.39
CA PRO A 297 -13.71 -0.46 -2.79
C PRO A 297 -14.54 0.62 -3.52
N ASN A 298 -15.80 0.86 -3.11
CA ASN A 298 -16.58 1.98 -3.66
C ASN A 298 -16.05 3.34 -3.18
N THR A 299 -15.63 3.45 -1.92
CA THR A 299 -14.96 4.66 -1.41
C THR A 299 -13.66 4.92 -2.18
N GLN A 300 -12.87 3.87 -2.43
CA GLN A 300 -11.67 3.96 -3.27
C GLN A 300 -12.00 4.48 -4.66
N GLN A 301 -12.98 3.84 -5.32
CA GLN A 301 -13.37 4.20 -6.67
C GLN A 301 -13.83 5.66 -6.76
N GLN A 302 -14.58 6.15 -5.77
CA GLN A 302 -14.99 7.56 -5.72
C GLN A 302 -13.81 8.51 -5.53
N LEU A 303 -12.86 8.14 -4.68
CA LEU A 303 -11.66 8.95 -4.42
C LEU A 303 -10.74 9.02 -5.65
N GLU A 304 -10.55 7.90 -6.35
CA GLU A 304 -9.71 7.76 -7.53
C GLU A 304 -10.44 8.12 -8.85
N GLN A 305 -11.77 8.34 -8.80
CA GLN A 305 -12.57 8.62 -9.98
C GLN A 305 -12.06 9.85 -10.74
N PRO A 306 -11.84 9.76 -12.07
CA PRO A 306 -11.34 10.91 -12.79
C PRO A 306 -12.22 12.15 -12.71
N LEU A 307 -11.63 13.29 -12.39
CA LEU A 307 -12.32 14.58 -12.43
C LEU A 307 -12.69 14.92 -13.88
N ALA A 308 -13.91 15.43 -14.09
CA ALA A 308 -14.46 15.74 -15.41
C ALA A 308 -13.50 16.57 -16.27
N ALA A 309 -13.20 16.09 -17.48
CA ALA A 309 -12.25 16.74 -18.39
C ALA A 309 -12.53 18.23 -18.55
N LEU A 310 -11.46 19.04 -18.61
CA LEU A 310 -11.60 20.45 -18.91
C LEU A 310 -11.96 20.62 -20.40
N PRO A 311 -12.76 21.63 -20.76
CA PRO A 311 -12.94 22.01 -22.15
C PRO A 311 -11.57 22.25 -22.83
N PRO A 312 -11.42 21.90 -24.12
CA PRO A 312 -10.18 22.17 -24.83
C PRO A 312 -9.93 23.66 -24.92
N ARG A 313 -8.67 24.09 -24.75
CA ARG A 313 -8.32 25.52 -24.81
C ARG A 313 -8.45 26.12 -26.20
N LEU A 314 -8.14 25.34 -27.24
CA LEU A 314 -8.26 25.76 -28.64
C LEU A 314 -9.51 25.18 -29.30
N GLY A 315 -9.75 23.86 -29.19
CA GLY A 315 -10.95 23.21 -29.72
C GLY A 315 -10.82 22.71 -31.17
N VAL A 316 -9.66 22.17 -31.54
CA VAL A 316 -9.40 21.62 -32.88
C VAL A 316 -8.98 20.16 -32.84
N ARG A 317 -9.25 19.43 -33.93
CA ARG A 317 -8.60 18.15 -34.26
C ARG A 317 -8.00 18.25 -35.66
N TRP A 318 -6.95 17.49 -35.91
CA TRP A 318 -6.22 17.51 -37.16
C TRP A 318 -6.07 16.10 -37.74
N TYR A 319 -5.75 16.04 -39.04
CA TYR A 319 -5.36 14.81 -39.70
C TYR A 319 -3.93 14.43 -39.30
N SER A 320 -3.66 13.13 -39.24
CA SER A 320 -2.29 12.63 -39.22
C SER A 320 -1.80 12.61 -40.68
N ASP A 321 -1.22 13.73 -41.15
CA ASP A 321 -0.55 13.81 -42.45
C ASP A 321 0.95 14.07 -42.27
N ASP A 322 1.77 13.55 -43.18
CA ASP A 322 3.22 13.79 -43.30
C ASP A 322 3.52 14.84 -44.40
N ASP A 323 2.49 15.45 -44.98
CA ASP A 323 2.58 16.26 -46.21
C ASP A 323 2.82 17.75 -45.91
N GLY A 324 3.91 18.02 -45.20
CA GLY A 324 4.48 19.36 -45.00
C GLY A 324 4.35 19.93 -43.57
N PRO A 325 5.02 21.07 -43.28
CA PRO A 325 5.01 21.68 -41.95
C PRO A 325 3.59 22.14 -41.55
N GLY A 326 3.28 22.08 -40.25
CA GLY A 326 1.98 22.46 -39.70
C GLY A 326 0.97 21.31 -39.51
N LEU A 327 -0.26 21.67 -39.14
CA LEU A 327 -1.35 20.72 -38.87
C LEU A 327 -2.56 21.03 -39.73
N LEU A 328 -3.00 20.05 -40.54
CA LEU A 328 -4.23 20.18 -41.32
C LEU A 328 -5.45 19.94 -40.43
N LEU A 329 -6.26 20.97 -40.22
CA LEU A 329 -7.41 20.92 -39.32
C LEU A 329 -8.54 20.08 -39.91
N ALA A 330 -8.89 18.99 -39.23
CA ALA A 330 -9.94 18.07 -39.62
C ALA A 330 -11.30 18.43 -39.02
N HIS A 331 -11.31 19.07 -37.84
CA HIS A 331 -12.52 19.41 -37.12
C HIS A 331 -12.32 20.63 -36.23
N ILE A 332 -13.31 21.51 -36.23
CA ILE A 332 -13.41 22.66 -35.33
C ILE A 332 -14.61 22.44 -34.41
N GLU A 333 -14.40 22.49 -33.11
CA GLU A 333 -15.45 22.25 -32.12
C GLU A 333 -16.28 23.51 -31.86
N ARG A 334 -17.61 23.36 -31.86
CA ARG A 334 -18.53 24.49 -31.68
C ARG A 334 -18.38 25.14 -30.31
N GLY A 335 -18.45 26.47 -30.29
CA GLY A 335 -18.36 27.30 -29.09
C GLY A 335 -16.94 27.47 -28.55
N THR A 336 -15.93 26.85 -29.15
CA THR A 336 -14.53 26.92 -28.69
C THR A 336 -13.79 28.14 -29.25
N ALA A 337 -12.62 28.43 -28.67
CA ALA A 337 -11.73 29.50 -29.12
C ALA A 337 -11.41 29.46 -30.62
N ALA A 338 -11.22 28.27 -31.20
CA ALA A 338 -10.95 28.09 -32.62
C ALA A 338 -12.10 28.58 -33.51
N GLU A 339 -13.35 28.19 -33.19
CA GLU A 339 -14.52 28.64 -33.94
C GLU A 339 -14.71 30.15 -33.81
N ARG A 340 -14.59 30.70 -32.60
CA ARG A 340 -14.73 32.14 -32.33
C ARG A 340 -13.69 32.97 -33.06
N ALA A 341 -12.48 32.44 -33.24
CA ALA A 341 -11.40 33.07 -33.99
C ALA A 341 -11.51 32.89 -35.52
N GLY A 342 -12.48 32.09 -36.00
CA GLY A 342 -12.72 31.87 -37.42
C GLY A 342 -11.78 30.86 -38.08
N LEU A 343 -11.22 29.92 -37.31
CA LEU A 343 -10.56 28.74 -37.88
C LEU A 343 -11.57 27.86 -38.61
N LEU A 344 -11.16 27.30 -39.75
CA LEU A 344 -12.01 26.47 -40.61
C LEU A 344 -11.40 25.07 -40.77
N VAL A 345 -12.27 24.11 -41.09
CA VAL A 345 -11.83 22.77 -41.53
C VAL A 345 -11.04 22.93 -42.83
N ASN A 346 -9.94 22.18 -42.95
CA ASN A 346 -8.91 22.25 -43.99
C ASN A 346 -7.99 23.48 -43.96
N ASP A 347 -8.06 24.32 -42.94
CA ASP A 347 -6.95 25.24 -42.66
C ASP A 347 -5.70 24.42 -42.30
N ARG A 348 -4.53 24.79 -42.84
CA ARG A 348 -3.23 24.26 -42.39
C ARG A 348 -2.62 25.23 -41.40
N LEU A 349 -2.60 24.86 -40.12
CA LEU A 349 -2.04 25.64 -39.03
C LEU A 349 -0.52 25.49 -39.01
N ILE A 350 0.21 26.50 -39.47
CA ILE A 350 1.67 26.44 -39.63
C ILE A 350 2.44 27.05 -38.45
N SER A 351 1.82 27.96 -37.70
CA SER A 351 2.43 28.57 -36.51
C SER A 351 1.43 28.84 -35.41
N PHE A 352 1.87 28.68 -34.16
CA PHE A 352 1.11 28.96 -32.95
C PHE A 352 1.99 29.69 -31.92
N ALA A 353 1.50 30.81 -31.40
CA ALA A 353 2.20 31.65 -30.43
C ALA A 353 3.64 32.02 -30.86
N GLY A 354 3.85 32.27 -32.15
CA GLY A 354 5.16 32.62 -32.73
C GLY A 354 6.11 31.45 -32.95
N LYS A 355 5.70 30.20 -32.66
CA LYS A 355 6.46 28.98 -32.95
C LYS A 355 5.95 28.32 -34.22
N VAL A 356 6.85 27.79 -35.04
CA VAL A 356 6.48 26.95 -36.19
C VAL A 356 6.07 25.58 -35.67
N ILE A 357 4.97 25.04 -36.17
CA ILE A 357 4.48 23.72 -35.75
C ILE A 357 5.17 22.66 -36.61
N ILE A 358 5.99 21.85 -35.96
CA ILE A 358 6.76 20.77 -36.58
C ILE A 358 6.36 19.42 -35.96
N ASP A 359 6.07 19.42 -34.66
CA ASP A 359 5.70 18.23 -33.90
C ASP A 359 4.30 18.39 -33.29
N GLN A 360 3.47 17.35 -33.46
CA GLN A 360 2.07 17.40 -33.05
C GLN A 360 1.90 17.34 -31.52
N ASP A 361 2.82 16.68 -30.82
CA ASP A 361 2.80 16.55 -29.36
C ASP A 361 3.39 17.80 -28.68
N GLU A 362 4.40 18.42 -29.28
CA GLU A 362 4.87 19.75 -28.89
C GLU A 362 3.74 20.79 -29.05
N PHE A 363 3.00 20.75 -30.17
CA PHE A 363 1.86 21.65 -30.38
C PHE A 363 0.76 21.51 -29.31
N ARG A 364 0.40 20.27 -28.93
CA ARG A 364 -0.54 20.03 -27.83
C ARG A 364 -0.08 20.69 -26.54
N SER A 365 1.20 20.51 -26.24
CA SER A 365 1.87 21.10 -25.07
C SER A 365 1.81 22.63 -25.13
N ASP A 366 2.16 23.21 -26.28
CA ASP A 366 2.13 24.66 -26.51
C ASP A 366 0.75 25.27 -26.29
N VAL A 367 -0.33 24.61 -26.76
CA VAL A 367 -1.71 25.06 -26.52
C VAL A 367 -2.06 25.06 -25.02
N LEU A 368 -1.58 24.07 -24.26
CA LEU A 368 -1.82 23.99 -22.82
C LEU A 368 -1.09 25.10 -22.04
N PHE A 369 0.10 25.51 -22.47
CA PHE A 369 0.93 26.51 -21.80
C PHE A 369 0.73 27.95 -22.26
N ALA A 370 0.17 28.14 -23.45
CA ALA A 370 0.02 29.44 -24.09
C ALA A 370 -0.77 30.43 -23.24
N ASP A 371 -0.41 31.71 -23.31
CA ASP A 371 -1.24 32.78 -22.73
C ASP A 371 -2.67 32.77 -23.30
N PRO A 372 -3.66 33.33 -22.58
CA PRO A 372 -5.02 33.38 -23.08
C PRO A 372 -5.13 34.00 -24.48
N LYS A 373 -4.26 34.96 -24.83
CA LYS A 373 -4.25 35.57 -26.16
C LYS A 373 -3.01 35.12 -26.92
N VAL A 374 -3.23 34.42 -28.02
CA VAL A 374 -2.17 33.96 -28.90
C VAL A 374 -2.44 34.33 -30.34
N GLU A 375 -1.36 34.45 -31.08
CA GLU A 375 -1.38 34.63 -32.51
C GLU A 375 -1.14 33.28 -33.18
N VAL A 376 -1.88 33.01 -34.25
CA VAL A 376 -1.67 31.85 -35.10
C VAL A 376 -1.54 32.25 -36.56
N ILE A 377 -0.82 31.44 -37.34
CA ILE A 377 -0.70 31.60 -38.78
C ILE A 377 -1.26 30.35 -39.45
N VAL A 378 -2.20 30.54 -40.39
CA VAL A 378 -2.86 29.47 -41.13
C VAL A 378 -2.75 29.68 -42.64
N GLU A 379 -2.52 28.62 -43.38
CA GLU A 379 -2.73 28.58 -44.83
C GLU A 379 -4.17 28.12 -45.09
N ARG A 380 -4.91 28.91 -45.88
CA ARG A 380 -6.30 28.65 -46.20
C ARG A 380 -6.48 28.50 -47.70
N THR A 381 -7.19 27.46 -48.11
CA THR A 381 -7.51 27.26 -49.53
C THR A 381 -8.26 28.46 -50.10
N GLY A 382 -7.72 29.05 -51.16
CA GLY A 382 -8.30 30.22 -51.84
C GLY A 382 -7.69 31.56 -51.44
N GLU A 383 -6.82 31.60 -50.43
CA GLU A 383 -6.05 32.78 -50.05
C GLU A 383 -4.64 32.72 -50.64
N GLU A 384 -4.15 33.83 -51.20
CA GLU A 384 -2.80 33.89 -51.80
C GLU A 384 -1.67 34.00 -50.76
N GLN A 385 -1.99 34.40 -49.52
CA GLN A 385 -1.04 34.61 -48.44
C GLN A 385 -1.54 33.96 -47.14
N PRO A 386 -0.64 33.48 -46.26
CA PRO A 386 -1.03 32.97 -44.95
C PRO A 386 -1.79 34.00 -44.13
N LEU A 387 -2.90 33.57 -43.52
CA LEU A 387 -3.73 34.39 -42.66
C LEU A 387 -3.17 34.42 -41.24
N LYS A 388 -3.23 35.60 -40.64
CA LYS A 388 -2.80 35.87 -39.27
C LYS A 388 -4.02 36.08 -38.39
N LEU A 389 -4.26 35.18 -37.45
CA LEU A 389 -5.45 35.21 -36.59
C LEU A 389 -5.05 35.38 -35.12
N LEU A 390 -5.76 36.25 -34.41
CA LEU A 390 -5.63 36.39 -32.96
C LEU A 390 -6.69 35.52 -32.29
N ILE A 391 -6.27 34.58 -31.46
CA ILE A 391 -7.13 33.64 -30.75
C ILE A 391 -7.12 33.98 -29.27
N GLU A 392 -8.32 34.09 -28.68
CA GLU A 392 -8.51 34.10 -27.23
C GLU A 392 -8.89 32.69 -26.76
N LEU A 393 -7.89 31.95 -26.29
CA LEU A 393 -7.97 30.57 -25.80
C LEU A 393 -8.90 30.46 -24.60
N ASP A 394 -9.63 29.36 -24.55
CA ASP A 394 -10.46 29.01 -23.40
C ASP A 394 -9.60 28.59 -22.20
N GLY A 395 -10.13 28.87 -21.00
CA GLY A 395 -9.51 28.48 -19.73
C GLY A 395 -8.18 29.17 -19.44
N SER A 396 -7.56 28.75 -18.34
CA SER A 396 -6.23 29.22 -17.94
C SER A 396 -5.13 28.27 -18.41
N PRO A 397 -3.92 28.78 -18.68
CA PRO A 397 -2.77 27.95 -18.99
C PRO A 397 -2.50 26.95 -17.85
N THR A 398 -2.12 25.71 -18.17
CA THR A 398 -1.78 24.69 -17.16
C THR A 398 -0.31 24.36 -17.21
N ARG A 399 0.38 24.42 -16.07
CA ARG A 399 1.82 24.16 -15.99
C ARG A 399 2.16 22.68 -15.85
N LEU A 400 1.27 21.89 -15.25
CA LEU A 400 1.48 20.47 -14.98
C LEU A 400 0.50 19.55 -15.73
N GLY A 401 -0.74 20.01 -15.92
CA GLY A 401 -1.81 19.24 -16.56
C GLY A 401 -2.28 18.03 -15.75
N VAL A 402 -2.19 18.06 -14.43
CA VAL A 402 -2.82 17.05 -13.56
C VAL A 402 -3.89 17.68 -12.67
N ALA A 403 -4.87 16.87 -12.28
CA ALA A 403 -5.81 17.20 -11.21
C ALA A 403 -5.71 16.15 -10.12
N TRP A 404 -6.05 16.53 -8.90
CA TRP A 404 -5.88 15.66 -7.74
C TRP A 404 -7.01 15.82 -6.72
N ARG A 405 -7.08 14.87 -5.79
CA ARG A 405 -7.85 14.97 -4.55
C ARG A 405 -6.94 14.71 -3.35
N GLU A 406 -7.29 15.28 -2.22
CA GLU A 406 -6.64 14.94 -0.95
C GLU A 406 -7.19 13.61 -0.44
N ASP A 407 -6.36 12.86 0.29
CA ASP A 407 -6.75 11.61 0.95
C ASP A 407 -6.69 11.79 2.47
N ALA A 408 -7.87 11.77 3.13
CA ALA A 408 -7.95 11.88 4.59
C ALA A 408 -7.30 10.69 5.33
N GLY A 409 -7.14 9.54 4.66
CA GLY A 409 -6.39 8.40 5.19
C GLY A 409 -4.87 8.56 5.10
N GLU A 410 -4.40 9.50 4.26
CA GLU A 410 -2.98 9.74 4.02
C GLU A 410 -2.70 11.25 4.03
N PRO A 411 -2.73 11.91 5.21
CA PRO A 411 -2.42 13.34 5.32
C PRO A 411 -1.08 13.69 4.68
N GLY A 412 -1.01 14.83 3.98
CA GLY A 412 0.17 15.21 3.21
C GLY A 412 0.38 14.39 1.94
N THR A 413 -0.68 13.75 1.42
CA THR A 413 -0.70 13.06 0.13
C THR A 413 -1.83 13.61 -0.74
N VAL A 414 -1.59 13.63 -2.05
CA VAL A 414 -2.67 13.79 -3.04
C VAL A 414 -2.69 12.66 -4.03
N ILE A 415 -3.89 12.27 -4.44
CA ILE A 415 -4.14 11.24 -5.44
C ILE A 415 -4.38 11.93 -6.78
N VAL A 416 -3.61 11.57 -7.79
CA VAL A 416 -3.79 12.02 -9.18
C VAL A 416 -5.11 11.43 -9.70
N THR A 417 -6.05 12.29 -10.04
CA THR A 417 -7.36 11.90 -10.58
C THR A 417 -7.50 12.21 -12.06
N ARG A 418 -6.63 13.05 -12.63
CA ARG A 418 -6.63 13.27 -14.07
C ARG A 418 -5.24 13.65 -14.52
N VAL A 419 -4.84 13.14 -15.66
CA VAL A 419 -3.64 13.53 -16.39
C VAL A 419 -4.06 13.98 -17.79
N VAL A 420 -3.73 15.21 -18.15
CA VAL A 420 -4.04 15.80 -19.46
C VAL A 420 -2.99 15.33 -20.46
N SER A 421 -3.42 14.70 -21.56
CA SER A 421 -2.53 14.23 -22.62
C SER A 421 -1.69 15.39 -23.19
N GLY A 422 -0.39 15.16 -23.39
CA GLY A 422 0.58 16.17 -23.84
C GLY A 422 1.00 17.19 -22.77
N SER A 423 0.53 17.06 -21.52
CA SER A 423 1.04 17.90 -20.43
C SER A 423 2.35 17.37 -19.84
N PRO A 424 3.11 18.17 -19.05
CA PRO A 424 4.32 17.70 -18.39
C PRO A 424 4.09 16.50 -17.49
N GLY A 425 2.94 16.44 -16.81
CA GLY A 425 2.59 15.28 -16.01
C GLY A 425 2.43 14.02 -16.87
N SER A 426 1.76 14.13 -18.03
CA SER A 426 1.64 13.01 -18.97
C SER A 426 2.98 12.59 -19.56
N LEU A 427 3.82 13.55 -19.96
CA LEU A 427 5.14 13.28 -20.56
C LEU A 427 6.13 12.68 -19.56
N ALA A 428 5.97 12.98 -18.27
CA ALA A 428 6.73 12.37 -17.18
C ALA A 428 6.19 11.00 -16.74
N GLY A 429 5.10 10.51 -17.34
CA GLY A 429 4.53 9.20 -17.05
C GLY A 429 3.69 9.15 -15.77
N LEU A 430 3.12 10.29 -15.33
CA LEU A 430 2.10 10.27 -14.28
C LEU A 430 0.82 9.62 -14.79
N GLU A 431 0.16 8.87 -13.92
CA GLU A 431 -1.06 8.12 -14.18
C GLU A 431 -2.15 8.46 -13.17
N THR A 432 -3.39 8.14 -13.51
CA THR A 432 -4.49 8.23 -12.53
C THR A 432 -4.31 7.17 -11.46
N GLY A 433 -4.47 7.55 -10.20
CA GLY A 433 -4.26 6.68 -9.03
C GLY A 433 -2.88 6.85 -8.39
N ASP A 434 -1.93 7.50 -9.07
CA ASP A 434 -0.63 7.84 -8.47
C ASP A 434 -0.84 8.72 -7.23
N ARG A 435 -0.09 8.41 -6.17
CA ARG A 435 -0.07 9.20 -4.93
C ARG A 435 1.20 10.02 -4.86
N ILE A 436 1.09 11.34 -4.79
CA ILE A 436 2.25 12.22 -4.67
C ILE A 436 2.52 12.42 -3.17
N TYR A 437 3.74 12.13 -2.72
CA TYR A 437 4.18 12.23 -1.32
C TYR A 437 5.10 13.42 -1.04
N ALA A 438 5.84 13.86 -2.05
CA ALA A 438 6.77 14.99 -1.93
C ALA A 438 6.99 15.67 -3.29
N ILE A 439 7.36 16.95 -3.23
CA ILE A 439 7.69 17.78 -4.39
C ILE A 439 9.05 18.44 -4.08
N ALA A 440 10.00 18.32 -5.00
CA ALA A 440 11.40 18.74 -4.82
C ALA A 440 12.04 18.18 -3.54
N ASN A 441 11.76 16.91 -3.23
CA ASN A 441 12.17 16.21 -2.00
C ASN A 441 11.65 16.84 -0.69
N GLU A 442 10.68 17.74 -0.77
CA GLU A 442 10.02 18.31 0.40
C GLU A 442 8.62 17.75 0.56
N PRO A 443 8.26 17.25 1.76
CA PRO A 443 6.88 16.92 2.06
C PRO A 443 6.01 18.18 2.07
N PHE A 444 4.69 17.99 2.00
CA PHE A 444 3.71 19.05 2.08
C PHE A 444 2.57 18.61 3.02
N THR A 445 1.85 19.59 3.57
CA THR A 445 0.83 19.33 4.60
C THR A 445 -0.60 19.44 4.07
N ALA A 446 -0.82 20.24 3.02
CA ALA A 446 -2.12 20.39 2.38
C ALA A 446 -1.98 20.49 0.86
N GLY A 447 -3.05 20.14 0.13
CA GLY A 447 -3.11 20.25 -1.33
C GLY A 447 -2.94 21.67 -1.85
N ARG A 448 -3.14 22.69 -1.00
CA ARG A 448 -2.86 24.10 -1.34
C ARG A 448 -1.35 24.38 -1.46
N ASP A 449 -0.52 23.75 -0.63
CA ASP A 449 0.94 23.90 -0.66
C ASP A 449 1.51 23.33 -1.98
N ILE A 450 0.85 22.30 -2.52
CA ILE A 450 1.20 21.66 -3.79
C ILE A 450 1.00 22.61 -4.97
N PHE A 451 -0.15 23.30 -5.04
CA PHE A 451 -0.40 24.24 -6.13
C PHE A 451 0.65 25.36 -6.16
N GLU A 452 0.98 25.91 -4.99
CA GLU A 452 1.99 26.97 -4.86
C GLU A 452 3.39 26.46 -5.23
N LYS A 453 3.82 25.32 -4.69
CA LYS A 453 5.13 24.72 -5.02
C LYS A 453 5.24 24.38 -6.50
N LEU A 454 4.24 23.72 -7.08
CA LEU A 454 4.27 23.31 -8.49
C LEU A 454 4.21 24.49 -9.47
N THR A 455 3.68 25.64 -9.07
CA THR A 455 3.60 26.83 -9.94
C THR A 455 4.81 27.75 -9.81
N THR A 456 5.57 27.66 -8.72
CA THR A 456 6.71 28.56 -8.42
C THR A 456 8.08 27.92 -8.62
N LEU A 457 8.21 26.60 -8.47
CA LEU A 457 9.51 25.93 -8.53
C LEU A 457 10.11 25.95 -9.95
N PRO A 458 11.44 26.13 -10.09
CA PRO A 458 12.12 26.00 -11.38
C PRO A 458 12.12 24.55 -11.88
N SER A 459 12.26 24.36 -13.19
CA SER A 459 12.38 23.03 -13.82
C SER A 459 13.83 22.51 -13.73
N PRO A 460 14.06 21.19 -13.64
CA PRO A 460 13.07 20.13 -13.44
C PRO A 460 12.53 20.08 -12.00
N ILE A 461 11.28 19.63 -11.84
CA ILE A 461 10.66 19.39 -10.53
C ILE A 461 10.63 17.87 -10.28
N GLU A 462 11.33 17.41 -9.26
CA GLU A 462 11.26 16.01 -8.83
C GLU A 462 10.00 15.76 -7.99
N LEU A 463 9.23 14.74 -8.34
CA LEU A 463 8.14 14.22 -7.53
C LEU A 463 8.52 12.88 -6.93
N THR A 464 8.21 12.69 -5.65
CA THR A 464 8.17 11.35 -5.06
C THR A 464 6.73 10.86 -5.14
N ILE A 465 6.50 9.78 -5.87
CA ILE A 465 5.18 9.18 -6.02
C ILE A 465 5.15 7.76 -5.46
N GLU A 466 3.94 7.29 -5.15
CA GLU A 466 3.65 5.89 -4.88
C GLU A 466 2.68 5.35 -5.93
N ARG A 467 3.05 4.19 -6.48
CA ARG A 467 2.25 3.42 -7.44
C ARG A 467 2.35 1.94 -7.07
N GLY A 468 1.21 1.29 -6.81
CA GLY A 468 1.16 -0.16 -6.54
C GLY A 468 2.03 -0.65 -5.36
N GLY A 469 2.26 0.20 -4.36
CA GLY A 469 3.12 -0.06 -3.21
C GLY A 469 4.60 0.23 -3.43
N ARG A 470 4.96 0.88 -4.54
CA ARG A 470 6.34 1.20 -4.90
C ARG A 470 6.53 2.71 -4.91
N ILE A 471 7.60 3.15 -4.29
CA ILE A 471 8.02 4.55 -4.32
C ILE A 471 8.90 4.78 -5.55
N GLU A 472 8.54 5.79 -6.34
CA GLU A 472 9.24 6.18 -7.56
C GLU A 472 9.57 7.68 -7.55
N SER A 473 10.67 8.06 -8.20
CA SER A 473 10.99 9.47 -8.48
C SER A 473 10.60 9.79 -9.91
N VAL A 474 9.79 10.82 -10.10
CA VAL A 474 9.33 11.28 -11.41
C VAL A 474 9.81 12.71 -11.64
N SER A 475 10.62 12.90 -12.68
CA SER A 475 11.17 14.21 -13.04
C SER A 475 10.24 14.94 -14.00
N LEU A 476 9.72 16.09 -13.58
CA LEU A 476 8.84 16.93 -14.39
C LEU A 476 9.60 18.06 -15.07
N ASN A 477 9.55 18.07 -16.40
CA ASN A 477 10.00 19.21 -17.19
C ASN A 477 8.84 20.20 -17.39
N VAL A 478 8.82 21.26 -16.59
CA VAL A 478 7.74 22.26 -16.62
C VAL A 478 8.23 23.57 -17.26
N PRO A 479 7.35 24.34 -17.93
CA PRO A 479 7.68 25.69 -18.37
C PRO A 479 8.12 26.58 -17.20
N PRO A 480 8.85 27.68 -17.42
CA PRO A 480 9.30 28.57 -16.34
C PRO A 480 8.13 29.12 -15.49
N PRO A 481 8.35 29.39 -14.19
CA PRO A 481 7.35 30.03 -13.34
C PRO A 481 6.93 31.38 -13.93
N ARG A 482 5.65 31.72 -13.80
CA ARG A 482 5.15 33.05 -14.18
C ARG A 482 5.27 33.97 -12.96
N GLY A 483 5.84 35.15 -13.15
CA GLY A 483 6.00 36.18 -12.12
C GLY A 483 4.72 36.94 -11.80
#